data_AF-A0A6J4S1N9-F1
#
_entry.id   AF-A0A6J4S1N9-F1
#
_cell.length_a   1.000
_cell.length_b   1.000
_cell.length_c   1.000
_cell.angle_alpha   90.00
_cell.angle_beta   90.00
_cell.angle_gamma   90.00
#
_symmetry.space_group_name_H-M   'P 1'
#
loop_
_entity.id
_entity.type
_entity.pdbx_description
1 polymer ?
#
loop_
_entity_poly.entity_id
_entity_poly.type
_entity_poly.pdbx_seq_one_letter_code
_entity_poly.pdbx_strand_id
1 'polypeptide(L)' 'MRGCQLLYLPPYSPDLNPIEGAFSKVKHTLRNIAARTKEALVEAMGRALDALSAEDARGFFVHCGYRAPAQQL' A
#
# COMPACT_ATOMS: atom_id res chain seq x y z
N MET A 1 -3.39 14.19 22.10
CA MET A 1 -2.34 13.39 21.42
C MET A 1 -2.97 12.06 21.04
N ARG A 2 -3.04 11.68 19.76
CA ARG A 2 -3.67 10.41 19.38
C ARG A 2 -2.69 9.28 19.70
N GLY A 3 -3.12 8.30 20.49
CA GLY A 3 -2.32 7.12 20.83
C GLY A 3 -2.08 6.28 19.59
N CYS A 4 -0.81 6.08 19.24
CA CYS A 4 -0.39 5.11 18.23
C CYS A 4 0.10 3.85 18.95
N GLN A 5 -0.29 2.68 18.46
CA GLN A 5 0.22 1.40 18.95
C GLN A 5 1.23 0.85 17.95
N LEU A 6 2.39 0.45 18.45
CA LEU A 6 3.39 -0.25 17.64
C LEU A 6 3.04 -1.74 17.60
N LEU A 7 2.84 -2.27 16.39
CA LEU A 7 2.63 -3.69 16.14
C LEU A 7 3.90 -4.29 15.54
N TYR A 8 4.47 -5.29 16.21
CA TYR A 8 5.62 -6.03 15.70
C TYR A 8 5.16 -7.17 14.80
N LEU A 9 5.80 -7.30 13.63
CA LEU A 9 5.60 -8.44 12.74
C LEU A 9 6.67 -9.50 13.00
N PRO A 10 6.34 -10.80 12.87
CA PRO A 10 7.36 -11.84 12.85
C PRO A 10 8.37 -11.61 11.71
N PRO A 11 9.63 -12.01 11.87
CA PRO A 11 10.62 -11.92 10.80
C PRO A 11 10.13 -12.58 9.50
N TYR A 12 10.51 -12.01 8.36
CA TYR A 12 10.20 -12.53 7.01
C TYR A 12 8.70 -12.81 6.76
N SER A 13 7.82 -11.99 7.33
CA SER A 13 6.37 -12.11 7.15
C SER A 13 5.80 -10.99 6.25
N PRO A 14 6.17 -10.93 4.95
CA PRO A 14 5.67 -9.92 4.03
C PRO A 14 4.14 -10.01 3.85
N ASP A 15 3.58 -11.21 3.98
CA ASP A 15 2.13 -11.46 3.89
C ASP A 15 1.33 -10.75 5.00
N LEU A 16 2.00 -10.34 6.09
CA LEU A 16 1.42 -9.59 7.20
C LEU A 16 1.68 -8.09 7.09
N ASN A 17 2.32 -7.60 6.03
CA ASN A 17 2.67 -6.19 5.88
C ASN A 17 1.84 -5.53 4.75
N PRO A 18 0.80 -4.73 5.07
CA PRO A 18 -0.10 -4.16 4.07
C PRO A 18 0.58 -3.26 3.04
N ILE A 19 1.75 -2.71 3.35
CA ILE A 19 2.50 -1.86 2.41
C ILE A 19 3.01 -2.66 1.20
N GLU A 20 3.17 -3.98 1.32
CA GLU A 20 3.64 -4.83 0.22
C GLU A 20 2.60 -4.89 -0.91
N GLY A 21 1.32 -4.92 -0.58
CA GLY A 21 0.23 -4.86 -1.57
C GLY A 21 0.20 -3.51 -2.30
N ALA A 22 0.35 -2.41 -1.57
CA ALA A 22 0.44 -1.07 -2.13
C ALA A 22 1.65 -0.93 -3.08
N PHE A 23 2.83 -1.36 -2.65
CA PHE A 23 4.03 -1.32 -3.50
C PHE A 23 3.92 -2.24 -4.71
N SER A 24 3.26 -3.38 -4.59
CA SER A 24 3.02 -4.28 -5.73
C SER A 24 2.18 -3.60 -6.80
N LYS A 25 1.09 -2.91 -6.42
CA LYS A 25 0.25 -2.13 -7.33
C LYS A 25 1.03 -0.96 -7.97
N VAL A 26 1.77 -0.18 -7.17
CA VAL A 26 2.59 0.93 -7.68
C VAL A 26 3.63 0.43 -8.69
N LYS A 27 4.38 -0.62 -8.34
CA LYS A 27 5.39 -1.22 -9.24
C LYS A 27 4.75 -1.75 -10.53
N HIS A 28 3.55 -2.34 -10.45
CA HIS A 28 2.82 -2.79 -11.65
C HIS A 28 2.51 -1.62 -12.59
N THR A 29 1.94 -0.53 -12.06
CA THR A 29 1.64 0.68 -12.83
C THR A 29 2.89 1.28 -13.46
N LEU A 30 3.98 1.40 -12.71
CA LEU A 30 5.25 1.93 -13.23
C LEU A 30 5.83 1.07 -14.35
N ARG A 31 5.75 -0.26 -14.24
CA ARG A 31 6.19 -1.17 -15.31
C ARG A 31 5.37 -1.00 -16.59
N ASN A 32 4.07 -0.75 -16.46
CA ASN A 32 3.19 -0.49 -17.62
C ASN A 32 3.49 0.85 -18.28
N ILE A 33 3.84 1.88 -17.50
CA ILE A 33 4.19 3.21 -18.05
C ILE A 33 5.55 3.17 -18.78
N ALA A 34 6.50 2.36 -18.29
CA ALA A 34 7.80 2.14 -18.94
C ALA A 34 8.60 3.43 -19.26
N ALA A 35 8.55 4.43 -18.37
CA ALA A 35 9.26 5.70 -18.50
C ALA A 35 10.78 5.50 -18.70
N ARG A 36 11.38 6.31 -19.58
CA ARG A 36 12.80 6.20 -19.99
C ARG A 36 13.67 7.38 -19.58
N THR A 37 13.09 8.37 -18.89
CA THR A 37 13.81 9.49 -18.29
C THR A 37 13.48 9.56 -16.80
N LYS A 38 14.36 10.23 -16.04
CA LYS A 38 14.18 10.39 -14.59
C LYS A 38 12.95 11.23 -14.29
N GLU A 39 12.75 12.31 -15.05
CA GLU A 39 11.65 13.25 -14.89
C GLU A 39 10.31 12.53 -15.13
N ALA A 40 10.21 11.78 -16.24
CA ALA A 40 9.03 10.99 -16.55
C ALA A 40 8.78 9.88 -15.51
N LEU A 41 9.83 9.29 -14.94
CA LEU A 41 9.68 8.29 -13.87
C LEU A 41 9.10 8.92 -12.59
N VAL A 42 9.56 10.11 -12.20
CA VAL A 42 9.04 10.81 -11.02
C VAL A 42 7.58 11.20 -11.22
N GLU A 43 7.20 11.70 -12.38
CA GLU A 43 5.79 11.97 -12.71
C GLU A 43 4.95 10.69 -12.69
N ALA A 44 5.47 9.60 -13.25
CA ALA A 44 4.82 8.29 -13.24
C ALA A 44 4.61 7.76 -11.82
N MET A 45 5.56 7.98 -10.91
CA MET A 45 5.43 7.63 -9.50
C MET A 45 4.28 8.39 -8.84
N GLY A 46 4.16 9.70 -9.09
CA GLY A 46 3.03 10.50 -8.60
C GLY A 46 1.68 9.92 -9.06
N ARG A 47 1.54 9.69 -10.37
CA ARG A 47 0.32 9.10 -10.95
C ARG A 47 0.02 7.70 -10.40
N ALA A 48 1.04 6.88 -10.19
CA ALA A 48 0.87 5.53 -9.65
C ALA A 48 0.42 5.54 -8.19
N LEU A 49 0.89 6.52 -7.40
CA LEU A 49 0.43 6.73 -6.02
C LEU A 49 -0.99 7.29 -5.98
N ASP A 50 -1.31 8.25 -6.84
CA ASP A 50 -2.67 8.83 -6.96
C ASP A 50 -3.73 7.79 -7.37
N ALA A 51 -3.32 6.75 -8.09
CA ALA A 51 -4.19 5.62 -8.47
C ALA A 51 -4.51 4.66 -7.31
N LEU A 52 -3.88 4.81 -6.14
CA LEU A 52 -4.24 4.06 -4.93
C LEU A 52 -5.50 4.67 -4.31
N SER A 53 -6.59 3.91 -4.36
CA SER A 53 -7.85 4.30 -3.72
C SER A 53 -7.88 3.91 -2.25
N ALA A 54 -8.81 4.51 -1.50
CA ALA A 54 -9.10 4.09 -0.13
C ALA A 54 -9.61 2.64 -0.06
N GLU A 55 -10.23 2.14 -1.13
CA GLU A 55 -10.67 0.75 -1.23
C GLU A 55 -9.49 -0.21 -1.38
N ASP A 56 -8.51 0.12 -2.23
CA ASP A 56 -7.28 -0.64 -2.33
C ASP A 56 -6.59 -0.74 -0.96
N ALA A 57 -6.45 0.40 -0.28
CA ALA A 57 -5.84 0.46 1.05
C ALA A 57 -6.55 -0.49 2.02
N ARG A 58 -7.89 -0.40 2.14
CA ARG A 58 -8.67 -1.33 2.97
C ARG A 58 -8.45 -2.78 2.56
N GLY A 59 -8.44 -3.07 1.26
CA GLY A 59 -8.18 -4.39 0.71
C GLY A 59 -6.83 -4.96 1.16
N PHE A 60 -5.76 -4.16 1.12
CA PHE A 60 -4.43 -4.59 1.57
C PHE A 60 -4.39 -4.93 3.06
N PHE A 61 -5.03 -4.11 3.91
CA PHE A 61 -5.13 -4.40 5.34
C PHE A 61 -5.93 -5.69 5.60
N VAL A 62 -7.09 -5.84 4.96
CA VAL A 62 -7.93 -7.04 5.10
C VAL A 62 -7.21 -8.30 4.61
N HIS A 63 -6.45 -8.20 3.51
CA HIS A 63 -5.66 -9.31 2.98
C HIS A 63 -4.62 -9.81 3.98
N CYS A 64 -3.98 -8.90 4.72
CA CYS A 64 -3.04 -9.23 5.80
C CYS A 64 -3.73 -9.63 7.12
N GLY A 65 -5.06 -9.73 7.16
CA GLY A 65 -5.84 -10.12 8.34
C GLY A 65 -6.22 -8.96 9.28
N TYR A 66 -5.86 -7.72 8.95
CA TYR A 66 -6.26 -6.54 9.72
C TYR A 66 -7.68 -6.12 9.33
N ARG A 67 -8.65 -6.60 10.10
CA ARG A 67 -10.03 -6.10 10.03
C ARG A 67 -10.14 -4.86 10.91
N ALA A 68 -10.79 -3.81 10.40
CA ALA A 68 -11.26 -2.77 11.29
C ALA A 68 -12.12 -3.44 12.39
N PRO A 69 -12.03 -2.99 13.65
CA PRO A 69 -13.03 -3.38 14.63
C PRO A 69 -14.39 -3.09 14.00
N ALA A 70 -15.30 -4.07 14.01
CA ALA A 70 -16.71 -3.75 13.76
C ALA A 70 -17.02 -2.58 14.68
N GLN A 71 -17.50 -1.46 14.13
CA GLN A 71 -17.98 -0.37 14.97
C GLN A 71 -19.01 -1.01 15.90
N GLN A 72 -18.65 -1.23 17.16
CA GLN A 72 -19.59 -1.57 18.20
C GLN A 72 -20.49 -0.34 18.30
N LEU A 73 -21.63 -0.42 17.63
CA LEU A 73 -22.82 0.37 17.92
C LEU A 73 -23.34 -0.05 19.30
#